data_AF-A0A8X8A7H2-F1
#
_entry.id   AF-A0A8X8A7H2-F1
#
_cell.length_a   1.000
_cell.length_b   1.000
_cell.length_c   1.000
_cell.angle_alpha   90.00
_cell.angle_beta   90.00
_cell.angle_gamma   90.00
#
_symmetry.space_group_name_H-M   'P 1'
#
loop_
_entity.id
_entity.type
_entity.pdbx_description
1 polymer ?
#
loop_
_entity_poly.entity_id
_entity_poly.type
_entity_poly.pdbx_seq_one_letter_code
_entity_poly.pdbx_strand_id
1 'polypeptide(L)'
;MEIFRKKLTPVDFDRGLELPPRSNLEHLQHVQGTTELPTIVESAAGTRLPDPVTIHCSTIRGSLVFKRGWYDIARDVGLTSGDTVTFYQEVNGGAQFKLKVRNVR
;
A
#
# COMPACT_ATOMS: atom_id res chain seq x y z
N MET A 1 -7.17 5.15 10.82
CA MET A 1 -7.15 6.44 10.10
C MET A 1 -6.82 6.18 8.63
N GLU A 2 -7.58 6.71 7.68
CA GLU A 2 -7.22 6.62 6.26
C GLU A 2 -5.98 7.50 5.99
N ILE A 3 -5.00 6.94 5.29
CA ILE A 3 -3.79 7.66 4.89
C ILE A 3 -3.94 8.14 3.45
N PHE A 4 -4.30 7.24 2.54
CA PHE A 4 -4.53 7.57 1.14
C PHE A 4 -5.48 6.57 0.48
N ARG A 5 -6.12 7.04 -0.58
CA ARG A 5 -6.87 6.22 -1.54
C ARG A 5 -6.34 6.50 -2.94
N LYS A 6 -6.08 5.45 -3.72
CA LYS A 6 -5.55 5.57 -5.07
C LYS A 6 -6.23 4.60 -6.04
N LYS A 7 -6.57 5.09 -7.23
CA LYS A 7 -6.90 4.26 -8.39
C LYS A 7 -5.60 3.84 -9.06
N LEU A 8 -5.41 2.53 -9.23
CA LEU A 8 -4.19 1.96 -9.79
C LEU A 8 -4.07 2.26 -11.28
N THR A 9 -2.85 2.51 -11.71
CA THR A 9 -2.44 2.74 -13.08
C THR A 9 -1.42 1.69 -13.51
N PRO A 10 -1.13 1.51 -14.81
CA PRO A 10 -0.09 0.57 -15.25
C PRO A 10 1.28 0.84 -14.59
N VAL A 11 1.61 2.11 -14.37
CA VAL A 11 2.85 2.54 -13.73
C VAL A 11 3.01 1.95 -12.32
N ASP A 12 1.92 1.74 -11.61
CA ASP A 12 1.96 1.18 -10.25
C ASP A 12 2.42 -0.29 -10.23
N PHE A 13 2.25 -1.01 -11.33
CA PHE A 13 2.71 -2.40 -11.47
C PHE A 13 4.13 -2.49 -12.01
N ASP A 14 4.57 -1.51 -12.81
CA ASP A 14 5.92 -1.49 -13.38
C ASP A 14 6.95 -0.91 -12.39
N ARG A 15 6.59 0.20 -11.75
CA ARG A 15 7.51 1.00 -10.92
C ARG A 15 7.18 0.94 -9.44
N GLY A 16 6.14 0.21 -9.04
CA GLY A 16 5.65 0.15 -7.68
C GLY A 16 4.63 1.27 -7.40
N LEU A 17 3.88 1.12 -6.31
CA LEU A 17 2.80 2.03 -5.98
C LEU A 17 3.35 3.36 -5.47
N GLU A 18 3.33 4.37 -6.32
CA GLU A 18 3.67 5.74 -5.93
C GLU A 18 2.52 6.34 -5.12
N LEU A 19 2.81 6.85 -3.93
CA LEU A 19 1.79 7.40 -3.06
C LEU A 19 1.31 8.76 -3.57
N PRO A 20 0.01 9.07 -3.44
CA PRO A 20 -0.49 10.42 -3.74
C PRO A 20 0.22 11.47 -2.87
N PRO A 21 0.38 12.71 -3.37
CA PRO A 21 0.83 13.83 -2.55
C PRO A 21 -0.06 13.97 -1.30
N ARG A 22 0.52 14.36 -0.15
CA ARG A 22 -0.21 14.50 1.12
C ARG A 22 -0.80 13.21 1.68
N SER A 23 -0.29 12.04 1.28
CA SER A 23 -0.43 10.85 2.11
C SER A 23 0.16 11.18 3.48
N ASN A 24 -0.60 11.08 4.58
CA ASN A 24 -0.17 11.43 5.96
C ASN A 24 1.08 10.67 6.49
N LEU A 25 1.84 10.02 5.62
CA LEU A 25 3.14 9.39 5.81
C LEU A 25 4.32 10.31 5.44
N GLU A 26 4.12 11.61 5.18
CA GLU A 26 5.21 12.54 4.84
C GLU A 26 6.34 12.54 5.89
N HIS A 27 6.03 12.27 7.17
CA HIS A 27 7.03 12.09 8.20
C HIS A 27 8.04 10.95 7.90
N LEU A 28 7.66 9.95 7.12
CA LEU A 28 8.56 8.88 6.65
C LEU A 28 9.50 9.34 5.52
N GLN A 29 9.18 10.43 4.81
CA GLN A 29 10.04 10.95 3.73
C GLN A 29 11.40 11.43 4.24
N HIS A 30 11.46 11.87 5.49
CA HIS A 30 12.68 12.35 6.14
C HIS A 30 13.61 11.22 6.61
N VAL A 31 13.13 9.98 6.63
CA VAL A 31 13.95 8.81 6.95
C VAL A 31 14.73 8.43 5.69
N GLN A 32 16.05 8.63 5.70
CA GLN A 32 16.89 8.10 4.64
C GLN A 32 16.84 6.57 4.66
N GLY A 33 16.39 5.96 3.56
CA GLY A 33 16.39 4.52 3.37
C GLY A 33 15.02 3.94 3.03
N THR A 34 14.85 2.66 3.35
CA THR A 34 13.60 1.92 3.17
C THR A 34 12.97 1.70 4.53
N THR A 35 11.72 2.10 4.69
CA THR A 35 10.90 1.79 5.86
C THR A 35 10.07 0.54 5.59
N GLU A 36 10.11 -0.42 6.49
CA GLU A 36 9.28 -1.62 6.43
C GLU A 36 7.94 -1.36 7.10
N LEU A 37 6.84 -1.65 6.39
CA LEU A 37 5.47 -1.44 6.83
C LEU A 37 4.73 -2.79 6.83
N PRO A 38 4.72 -3.55 7.94
CA PRO A 38 3.89 -4.74 8.07
C PRO A 38 2.42 -4.37 7.89
N THR A 39 1.78 -4.95 6.87
CA THR A 39 0.48 -4.52 6.38
C THR A 39 -0.48 -5.70 6.27
N ILE A 40 -1.63 -5.62 6.94
CA ILE A 40 -2.75 -6.54 6.70
C ILE A 40 -3.43 -6.16 5.39
N VAL A 41 -3.69 -7.15 4.53
CA VAL A 41 -4.38 -6.93 3.25
C VAL A 41 -5.78 -7.52 3.33
N GLU A 42 -6.78 -6.71 2.99
CA GLU A 42 -8.19 -7.07 3.11
C GLU A 42 -8.95 -6.66 1.84
N SER A 43 -9.72 -7.57 1.27
CA SER A 43 -10.66 -7.26 0.17
C SER A 43 -11.84 -6.41 0.64
N ALA A 44 -12.55 -5.79 -0.30
CA ALA A 44 -13.78 -5.06 0.00
C ALA A 44 -14.86 -5.93 0.70
N ALA A 45 -14.84 -7.25 0.50
CA ALA A 45 -15.74 -8.21 1.15
C ALA A 45 -15.29 -8.62 2.57
N GLY A 46 -14.14 -8.12 3.04
CA GLY A 46 -13.61 -8.42 4.37
C GLY A 46 -12.71 -9.66 4.44
N THR A 47 -12.53 -10.40 3.33
CA THR A 47 -11.57 -11.51 3.25
C THR A 47 -10.15 -10.97 3.34
N ARG A 48 -9.34 -11.53 4.24
CA ARG A 48 -7.94 -11.14 4.47
C ARG A 48 -6.97 -12.15 3.88
N LEU A 49 -5.77 -11.67 3.52
CA LEU A 49 -4.64 -12.58 3.33
C LEU A 49 -4.28 -13.26 4.67
N PRO A 50 -3.75 -14.50 4.65
CA PRO A 50 -3.47 -15.27 5.88
C PRO A 50 -2.47 -14.57 6.81
N ASP A 51 -1.41 -14.01 6.22
CA ASP A 51 -0.33 -13.35 6.93
C ASP A 51 -0.17 -11.87 6.49
N PRO A 52 0.28 -10.97 7.38
CA PRO A 52 0.65 -9.62 6.99
C PRO A 52 1.78 -9.63 5.94
N VAL A 53 1.71 -8.70 4.99
CA VAL A 53 2.75 -8.50 3.98
C VAL A 53 3.61 -7.30 4.37
N THR A 54 4.93 -7.48 4.40
CA THR A 54 5.87 -6.38 4.68
C THR A 54 6.07 -5.53 3.44
N ILE A 55 5.47 -4.33 3.43
CA ILE A 55 5.64 -3.36 2.35
C ILE A 55 6.91 -2.55 2.58
N HIS A 56 7.79 -2.51 1.58
CA HIS A 56 8.98 -1.67 1.58
C HIS A 56 8.61 -0.30 1.03
N CYS A 57 8.61 0.73 1.87
CA CYS A 57 8.39 2.12 1.49
C CYS A 57 9.72 2.82 1.31
N SER A 58 9.97 3.38 0.12
CA SER A 58 11.20 4.11 -0.19
C SER A 58 10.87 5.52 -0.66
N THR A 59 11.74 6.49 -0.34
CA THR A 59 11.66 7.85 -0.87
C THR A 59 12.46 7.95 -2.16
N ILE A 60 11.80 8.23 -3.29
CA ILE A 60 12.42 8.39 -4.61
C ILE A 60 12.05 9.76 -5.16
N ARG A 61 13.04 10.64 -5.32
CA ARG A 61 12.87 12.01 -5.87
C ARG A 61 11.79 12.83 -5.13
N GLY A 62 11.63 12.62 -3.83
CA GLY A 62 10.63 13.30 -3.00
C GLY A 62 9.26 12.60 -2.93
N SER A 63 9.02 11.55 -3.72
CA SER A 63 7.81 10.72 -3.65
C SER A 63 8.05 9.49 -2.78
N LEU A 64 7.05 9.08 -2.00
CA LEU A 64 7.05 7.77 -1.35
C LEU A 64 6.56 6.71 -2.35
N VAL A 65 7.25 5.58 -2.40
CA VAL A 65 6.92 4.47 -3.31
C VAL A 65 6.94 3.16 -2.54
N PHE A 66 5.85 2.40 -2.63
CA PHE A 66 5.81 1.04 -2.12
C PHE A 66 6.38 0.05 -3.16
N LYS A 67 7.29 -0.82 -2.73
CA LYS A 67 8.09 -1.72 -3.58
C LYS A 67 7.81 -3.20 -3.29
N ARG A 68 8.80 -3.98 -2.82
CA ARG A 68 8.79 -5.46 -2.75
C ARG A 68 7.42 -6.05 -2.34
N GLY A 69 6.92 -5.73 -1.14
CA GLY A 69 5.64 -6.23 -0.67
C GLY A 69 4.41 -5.76 -1.46
N TRP A 70 4.48 -4.61 -2.14
CA TRP A 70 3.39 -4.18 -3.02
C TRP A 70 3.23 -5.12 -4.23
N TYR A 71 4.34 -5.55 -4.84
CA TYR A 71 4.27 -6.46 -5.99
C TYR A 71 3.69 -7.83 -5.62
N ASP A 72 4.04 -8.35 -4.45
CA ASP A 72 3.47 -9.60 -3.93
C ASP A 72 1.95 -9.46 -3.74
N ILE A 73 1.50 -8.36 -3.12
CA ILE A 73 0.07 -8.07 -2.94
C ILE A 73 -0.66 -8.00 -4.29
N ALA A 74 -0.11 -7.24 -5.24
CA ALA A 74 -0.73 -7.06 -6.54
C ALA A 74 -0.90 -8.39 -7.29
N ARG A 75 0.11 -9.26 -7.21
CA ARG A 75 0.06 -10.61 -7.79
C ARG A 75 -0.96 -11.49 -7.08
N ASP A 76 -0.87 -11.60 -5.75
CA ASP A 76 -1.61 -12.61 -4.99
C ASP A 76 -3.11 -12.28 -4.91
N VAL A 77 -3.45 -10.99 -4.93
CA VAL A 77 -4.85 -10.50 -4.98
C VAL A 77 -5.38 -10.46 -6.42
N GLY A 78 -4.50 -10.47 -7.43
CA GLY A 78 -4.88 -10.29 -8.83
C GLY A 78 -5.36 -8.87 -9.13
N LEU A 79 -4.64 -7.86 -8.64
CA LEU A 79 -4.93 -6.45 -8.91
C LEU A 79 -4.57 -6.07 -10.35
N THR A 80 -5.36 -5.19 -10.93
CA THR A 80 -5.15 -4.67 -12.28
C THR A 80 -5.32 -3.15 -12.34
N SER A 81 -4.87 -2.53 -13.43
CA SER A 81 -5.08 -1.10 -13.66
C SER A 81 -6.57 -0.78 -13.67
N GLY A 82 -6.96 0.24 -12.91
CA GLY A 82 -8.36 0.62 -12.69
C GLY A 82 -8.90 0.25 -11.32
N ASP A 83 -8.32 -0.78 -10.67
CA ASP A 83 -8.66 -1.15 -9.29
C ASP A 83 -8.34 -0.01 -8.32
N THR A 84 -8.92 -0.06 -7.13
CA THR A 84 -8.70 0.94 -6.09
C THR A 84 -8.11 0.30 -4.85
N VAL A 85 -7.10 0.94 -4.28
CA VAL A 85 -6.56 0.59 -2.98
C VAL A 85 -6.72 1.75 -2.01
N THR A 86 -6.98 1.43 -0.75
CA THR A 86 -7.02 2.40 0.34
C THR A 86 -6.14 1.92 1.47
N PHE A 87 -5.16 2.74 1.84
CA PHE A 87 -4.21 2.43 2.90
C PHE A 87 -4.59 3.16 4.19
N TYR A 88 -4.51 2.44 5.29
CA TYR A 88 -4.91 2.89 6.62
C TYR A 88 -3.81 2.63 7.63
N GLN A 89 -3.74 3.49 8.63
CA GLN A 89 -3.08 3.19 9.90
C GLN A 89 -4.13 2.66 10.87
N GLU A 90 -3.93 1.46 11.41
CA GLU A 90 -4.70 0.93 12.52
C GLU A 90 -4.02 1.34 13.83
N VAL A 91 -4.81 1.88 14.76
CA VAL A 91 -4.29 2.38 16.05
C VAL A 91 -4.36 1.30 17.13
N ASN A 92 -5.20 0.25 16.96
CA ASN A 92 -5.56 -0.70 18.02
C ASN A 92 -5.69 -2.18 17.56
N GLY A 93 -5.12 -2.57 16.42
CA GLY A 93 -5.13 -3.95 15.90
C GLY A 93 -3.71 -4.48 15.75
N GLY A 94 -3.48 -5.79 15.86
CA GLY A 94 -2.13 -6.39 15.93
C GLY A 94 -1.15 -6.09 14.78
N ALA A 95 -1.57 -5.41 13.71
CA ALA A 95 -0.69 -4.77 12.73
C ALA A 95 -0.97 -3.26 12.64
N GLN A 96 0.08 -2.46 12.54
CA GLN A 96 0.00 -0.99 12.51
C GLN A 96 -0.65 -0.46 11.21
N PHE A 97 -0.61 -1.23 10.11
CA PHE A 97 -1.11 -0.81 8.81
C PHE A 97 -2.06 -1.82 8.18
N LYS A 98 -2.99 -1.29 7.38
CA LYS A 98 -3.96 -2.08 6.61
C LYS A 98 -4.13 -1.52 5.21
N LEU A 99 -4.16 -2.40 4.21
CA LEU A 99 -4.48 -2.08 2.84
C LEU A 99 -5.80 -2.73 2.46
N LYS A 100 -6.83 -1.93 2.18
CA LYS A 100 -8.08 -2.40 1.58
C LYS A 100 -7.98 -2.37 0.07
N VAL A 101 -8.41 -3.45 -0.58
CA VAL A 101 -8.37 -3.60 -2.04
C VAL A 101 -9.79 -3.74 -2.60
N ARG A 102 -10.09 -3.02 -3.68
CA ARG A 102 -11.37 -3.07 -4.38
C ARG A 102 -11.13 -3.23 -5.88
N ASN A 103 -11.46 -4.41 -6.41
CA ASN A 103 -11.40 -4.66 -7.83
C ASN A 103 -12.56 -3.99 -8.58
N VAL A 104 -12.29 -3.51 -9.78
CA VAL A 104 -13.30 -3.14 -10.78
C VAL A 104 -13.60 -4.41 -11.56
N ARG A 105 -14.59 -5.17 -11.10
CA ARG A 105 -15.21 -6.25 -11.88
C ARG A 105 -16.57 -5.80 -12.37
#